data_AF-A0A4U6W4U1-F1
#
_entry.id   AF-A0A4U6W4U1-F1
#
_cell.length_a   1.000
_cell.length_b   1.000
_cell.length_c   1.000
_cell.angle_alpha   90.00
_cell.angle_beta   90.00
_cell.angle_gamma   90.00
#
_symmetry.space_group_name_H-M   'P 1'
#
loop_
_entity.id
_entity.type
_entity.pdbx_description
1 polymer ?
#
loop_
_entity_poly.entity_id
_entity_poly.type
_entity_poly.pdbx_seq_one_letter_code
_entity_poly.pdbx_strand_id
1 'polypeptide(L)'
;MQQNCVANLACLPGLDFTSFFLPQNDPHIYDFSPLDMVDPYNCNGSTTISSMSAETADNQERHGNDERKKRRLASNRESARRSRVRKQRRLNDLSSQVAELLDTNQRLLIELHHMIAKHARIVRENAKLREEAADLQKRLDEMDVEEAEAAPRTPEVV
;
A
#
# COMPACT_ATOMS: atom_id res chain seq x y z
N MET A 1 -21.42 25.98 -32.92
CA MET A 1 -20.43 26.15 -31.84
C MET A 1 -20.59 25.01 -30.84
N GLN A 2 -19.86 23.91 -31.00
CA GLN A 2 -19.85 22.82 -30.02
C GLN A 2 -18.77 23.09 -28.97
N GLN A 3 -19.21 23.56 -27.81
CA GLN A 3 -18.41 23.53 -26.59
C GLN A 3 -18.36 22.07 -26.12
N ASN A 4 -17.37 21.31 -26.57
CA ASN A 4 -17.04 20.02 -25.97
C ASN A 4 -15.96 20.22 -24.92
N CYS A 5 -16.39 20.74 -23.77
CA CYS A 5 -15.62 20.76 -22.53
C CYS A 5 -15.55 19.34 -21.95
N VAL A 6 -14.77 18.46 -22.57
CA VAL A 6 -14.27 17.25 -21.91
C VAL A 6 -12.81 17.49 -21.57
N ALA A 7 -12.61 18.23 -20.48
CA ALA A 7 -11.35 18.26 -19.77
C ALA A 7 -11.08 16.84 -19.28
N ASN A 8 -10.35 16.07 -20.09
CA ASN A 8 -9.91 14.74 -19.77
C ASN A 8 -8.89 14.87 -18.64
N LEU A 9 -9.28 14.52 -17.41
CA LEU A 9 -8.43 14.59 -16.20
C LEU A 9 -7.07 13.90 -16.39
N ALA A 10 -6.96 13.00 -17.37
CA ALA A 10 -5.74 12.29 -17.76
C ALA A 10 -4.69 13.15 -18.50
N CYS A 11 -4.96 14.43 -18.81
CA CYS A 11 -4.04 15.32 -19.54
C CYS A 11 -3.61 16.56 -18.72
N LEU A 12 -3.71 16.52 -17.39
CA LEU A 12 -3.16 17.59 -16.55
C LEU A 12 -1.67 17.34 -16.26
N PRO A 13 -0.76 18.22 -16.70
CA PRO A 13 0.65 18.17 -16.31
C PRO A 13 0.74 18.65 -14.86
N GLY A 14 0.60 17.75 -13.89
CA GLY A 14 0.65 18.13 -12.47
C GLY A 14 0.16 17.09 -11.47
N LEU A 15 -0.46 16.00 -11.91
CA LEU A 15 -0.81 14.89 -11.01
C LEU A 15 0.27 13.80 -11.10
N ASP A 16 1.45 14.11 -10.55
CA ASP A 16 2.51 13.12 -10.32
C ASP A 16 2.12 12.25 -9.11
N PHE A 17 1.04 11.47 -9.25
CA PHE A 17 0.53 10.56 -8.21
C PHE A 17 1.60 9.55 -7.80
N THR A 18 2.47 9.22 -8.74
CA THR A 18 3.78 8.56 -8.61
C THR A 18 4.62 9.10 -7.44
N SER A 19 4.73 10.42 -7.25
CA SER A 19 5.52 11.00 -6.14
C SER A 19 4.99 10.66 -4.74
N PHE A 20 3.71 10.31 -4.61
CA PHE A 20 3.10 9.97 -3.33
C PHE A 20 3.35 8.50 -2.92
N PHE A 21 3.59 7.62 -3.90
CA PHE A 21 3.75 6.17 -3.67
C PHE A 21 5.14 5.63 -4.01
N LEU A 22 6.07 6.48 -4.47
CA LEU A 22 7.47 6.05 -4.57
C LEU A 22 7.97 5.69 -3.17
N PRO A 23 8.57 4.50 -2.99
CA PRO A 23 9.19 4.17 -1.72
C PRO A 23 10.37 5.11 -1.53
N GLN A 24 10.32 5.96 -0.50
CA GLN A 24 11.53 6.30 0.24
C GLN A 24 12.07 4.96 0.75
N ASN A 25 12.90 4.33 -0.08
CA ASN A 25 13.70 3.18 0.29
C ASN A 25 14.68 3.66 1.36
N ASP A 26 14.22 3.72 2.61
CA ASP A 26 15.10 3.78 3.76
C ASP A 26 15.67 2.36 3.95
N PRO A 27 16.96 2.11 3.69
CA PRO A 27 17.53 0.76 3.74
C PRO A 27 17.61 0.17 5.16
N HIS A 28 17.05 0.83 6.16
CA HIS A 28 17.32 0.57 7.57
C HIS A 28 16.14 0.02 8.39
N ILE A 29 14.97 -0.23 7.78
CA ILE A 29 13.81 -0.69 8.57
C ILE A 29 13.76 -2.21 8.80
N TYR A 30 14.50 -3.00 8.03
CA TYR A 30 14.46 -4.47 8.11
C TYR A 30 15.64 -5.14 8.82
N ASP A 31 16.59 -4.38 9.38
CA ASP A 31 17.69 -4.99 10.14
C ASP A 31 17.44 -4.91 11.65
N PHE A 32 16.43 -5.64 12.11
CA PHE A 32 16.34 -6.00 13.53
C PHE A 32 17.19 -7.26 13.76
N SER A 33 18.52 -7.08 13.73
CA SER A 33 19.47 -8.12 14.11
C SER A 33 19.24 -8.54 15.57
N PRO A 34 18.90 -9.81 15.87
CA PRO A 34 18.65 -10.28 17.24
C PRO A 34 19.90 -10.38 18.13
N LEU A 35 21.07 -9.92 17.66
CA LEU A 35 22.36 -10.16 18.30
C LEU A 35 22.87 -9.02 19.20
N ASP A 36 22.24 -7.84 19.22
CA ASP A 36 22.73 -6.71 20.01
C ASP A 36 22.23 -6.68 21.46
N MET A 37 21.68 -7.80 21.95
CA MET A 37 21.40 -7.95 23.39
C MET A 37 22.68 -8.39 24.12
N VAL A 38 23.66 -7.49 24.16
CA VAL A 38 24.78 -7.58 25.10
C VAL A 38 24.20 -7.56 26.51
N ASP A 39 24.50 -8.63 27.24
CA ASP A 39 24.12 -8.91 28.64
C ASP A 39 24.31 -7.73 29.58
N PRO A 40 23.33 -7.47 30.47
CA PRO A 40 23.69 -6.80 31.70
C PRO A 40 23.09 -7.43 32.96
N TYR A 41 23.01 -8.76 33.12
CA TYR A 41 22.62 -9.32 34.44
C TYR A 41 23.36 -10.62 34.81
N ASN A 42 24.65 -10.49 35.14
CA ASN A 42 25.31 -11.41 36.07
C ASN A 42 24.69 -11.21 37.47
N CYS A 43 23.63 -11.96 37.78
CA CYS A 43 23.01 -11.94 39.09
C CYS A 43 23.67 -12.95 40.04
N ASN A 44 24.91 -12.66 40.46
CA ASN A 44 25.46 -13.18 41.70
C ASN A 44 24.91 -12.38 42.88
N GLY A 45 23.58 -12.35 43.03
CA GLY A 45 22.88 -11.71 44.13
C GLY A 45 22.50 -12.77 45.16
N SER A 46 23.47 -13.17 45.99
CA SER A 46 23.18 -13.95 47.19
C SER A 46 22.34 -13.11 48.15
N THR A 47 21.03 -13.33 48.17
CA THR A 47 20.15 -12.77 49.19
C THR A 47 20.05 -13.76 50.34
N THR A 48 21.03 -13.73 51.25
CA THR A 48 20.88 -14.29 52.60
C THR A 48 19.87 -13.43 53.38
N ILE A 49 18.62 -13.88 53.42
CA ILE A 49 17.65 -13.42 54.42
C ILE A 49 17.97 -14.12 55.74
N SER A 50 18.77 -13.46 56.59
CA SER A 50 18.83 -13.79 58.01
C SER A 50 17.53 -13.35 58.67
N SER A 51 16.75 -14.30 59.19
CA SER A 51 15.70 -14.01 60.17
C SER A 51 15.90 -14.89 61.39
N MET A 52 16.16 -14.23 62.52
CA MET A 52 16.33 -14.79 63.85
C MET A 52 15.01 -15.33 64.41
N SER A 53 15.13 -16.31 65.31
CA SER A 53 14.14 -17.26 65.84
C SER A 53 12.80 -16.72 66.35
N ALA A 54 11.74 -17.52 66.13
CA ALA A 54 10.68 -17.78 67.10
C ALA A 54 10.11 -19.20 66.84
N GLU A 55 10.18 -20.03 67.87
CA GLU A 55 10.10 -21.49 67.80
C GLU A 55 8.65 -21.97 67.57
N THR A 56 8.48 -22.80 66.54
CA THR A 56 7.44 -23.84 66.33
C THR A 56 6.05 -23.50 65.75
N ALA A 57 5.50 -22.28 65.82
CA ALA A 57 4.23 -21.94 65.14
C ALA A 57 4.42 -21.22 63.77
N ASP A 58 5.54 -20.51 63.60
CA ASP A 58 5.83 -19.63 62.45
C ASP A 58 6.39 -20.40 61.23
N ASN A 59 6.97 -21.58 61.44
CA ASN A 59 7.58 -22.38 60.37
C ASN A 59 6.55 -22.92 59.35
N GLN A 60 5.33 -23.25 59.80
CA GLN A 60 4.28 -23.77 58.91
C GLN A 60 3.73 -22.66 57.99
N GLU A 61 3.53 -21.45 58.51
CA GLU A 61 3.09 -20.28 57.74
C GLU A 61 4.18 -19.79 56.77
N ARG A 62 5.44 -19.72 57.20
CA ARG A 62 6.58 -19.40 56.32
C ARG A 62 6.72 -20.39 55.16
N HIS A 63 6.63 -21.69 55.44
CA HIS A 63 6.69 -22.71 54.40
C HIS A 63 5.50 -22.62 53.43
N GLY A 64 4.29 -22.31 53.91
CA GLY A 64 3.12 -22.05 53.05
C GLY A 64 3.29 -20.81 52.17
N ASN A 65 3.88 -19.75 52.73
CA ASN A 65 4.16 -18.50 52.01
C ASN A 65 5.24 -18.68 50.93
N ASP A 66 6.30 -19.45 51.22
CA ASP A 66 7.35 -19.76 50.25
C ASP A 66 6.84 -20.64 49.12
N GLU A 67 6.02 -21.63 49.42
CA GLU A 67 5.38 -22.47 48.40
C GLU A 67 4.43 -21.66 47.52
N ARG A 68 3.65 -20.75 48.11
CA ARG A 68 2.81 -19.80 47.36
C ARG A 68 3.64 -18.87 46.48
N LYS A 69 4.79 -18.38 46.97
CA LYS A 69 5.72 -17.54 46.20
C LYS A 69 6.30 -18.32 45.01
N LYS A 70 6.76 -19.56 45.21
CA LYS A 70 7.25 -20.44 44.14
C LYS A 70 6.19 -20.63 43.05
N ARG A 71 4.95 -20.95 43.44
CA ARG A 71 3.82 -21.08 42.49
C ARG A 71 3.54 -19.79 41.72
N ARG A 72 3.56 -18.63 42.40
CA ARG A 72 3.40 -17.32 41.75
C ARG A 72 4.51 -17.01 40.76
N LEU A 73 5.76 -17.31 41.09
CA LEU A 73 6.90 -17.10 40.19
C LEU A 73 6.81 -17.99 38.95
N ALA A 74 6.45 -19.27 39.12
CA ALA A 74 6.26 -20.18 38.00
C ALA A 74 5.10 -19.74 37.08
N SER A 75 3.95 -19.38 37.68
CA SER A 75 2.79 -18.87 36.94
C SER A 75 3.09 -17.54 36.23
N ASN A 76 3.77 -16.61 36.90
CA ASN A 76 4.14 -15.33 36.31
C ASN A 76 5.12 -15.53 35.16
N ARG A 77 6.14 -16.39 35.34
CA ARG A 77 7.09 -16.75 34.27
C ARG A 77 6.37 -17.27 33.03
N GLU A 78 5.44 -18.21 33.21
CA GLU A 78 4.68 -18.75 32.09
C GLU A 78 3.75 -17.69 31.47
N SER A 79 3.11 -16.84 32.29
CA SER A 79 2.25 -15.76 31.80
C SER A 79 3.02 -14.72 30.98
N ALA A 80 4.24 -14.37 31.41
CA ALA A 80 5.14 -13.46 30.71
C ALA A 80 5.60 -14.09 29.39
N ARG A 81 5.98 -15.37 29.40
CA ARG A 81 6.32 -16.14 28.18
C ARG A 81 5.17 -16.12 27.18
N ARG A 82 3.95 -16.47 27.62
CA ARG A 82 2.74 -16.45 26.78
C ARG A 82 2.43 -15.06 26.24
N SER A 83 2.60 -14.02 27.06
CA SER A 83 2.40 -12.63 26.65
C SER A 83 3.38 -12.24 25.55
N ARG A 84 4.68 -12.56 25.71
CA ARG A 84 5.71 -12.32 24.69
C ARG A 84 5.38 -13.04 23.37
N VAL A 85 5.04 -14.33 23.44
CA VAL A 85 4.67 -15.11 22.24
C VAL A 85 3.45 -14.51 21.52
N ARG A 86 2.40 -14.11 22.26
CA ARG A 86 1.22 -13.45 21.66
C ARG A 86 1.58 -12.14 20.97
N LYS A 87 2.39 -11.29 21.63
CA LYS A 87 2.85 -10.03 21.03
C LYS A 87 3.70 -10.27 19.79
N GLN A 88 4.61 -11.25 19.82
CA GLN A 88 5.43 -11.60 18.66
C GLN A 88 4.58 -12.06 17.48
N ARG A 89 3.56 -12.90 17.70
CA ARG A 89 2.64 -13.30 16.63
C ARG A 89 1.95 -12.09 16.03
N ARG A 90 1.42 -11.18 16.86
CA ARG A 90 0.75 -9.97 16.37
C ARG A 90 1.69 -9.06 15.57
N LEU A 91 2.96 -8.97 15.95
CA LEU A 91 3.97 -8.23 15.17
C LEU A 91 4.22 -8.93 13.82
N ASN A 92 4.40 -10.25 13.81
CA ASN A 92 4.59 -11.00 12.57
C ASN A 92 3.37 -10.88 11.63
N ASP A 93 2.16 -10.97 12.17
CA ASP A 93 0.91 -10.82 11.39
C ASP A 93 0.80 -9.42 10.77
N LEU A 94 1.20 -8.37 11.52
CA LEU A 94 1.21 -7.01 11.01
C LEU A 94 2.29 -6.81 9.95
N SER A 95 3.49 -7.36 10.16
CA SER A 95 4.57 -7.33 9.16
C SER A 95 4.18 -8.03 7.86
N SER A 96 3.45 -9.16 7.93
CA SER A 96 2.91 -9.84 6.75
C SER A 96 1.92 -8.96 6.01
N GLN A 97 0.98 -8.34 6.73
CA GLN A 97 0.00 -7.42 6.13
C GLN A 97 0.66 -6.22 5.44
N VAL A 98 1.69 -5.64 6.05
CA VAL A 98 2.45 -4.54 5.42
C VAL A 98 3.14 -5.02 4.14
N ALA A 99 3.78 -6.18 4.15
CA ALA A 99 4.43 -6.73 2.97
C ALA A 99 3.42 -6.99 1.83
N GLU A 100 2.26 -7.56 2.14
CA GLU A 100 1.17 -7.76 1.18
C GLU A 100 0.63 -6.42 0.62
N LEU A 101 0.45 -5.42 1.48
CA LEU A 101 -0.01 -4.09 1.04
C LEU A 101 1.01 -3.39 0.14
N LEU A 102 2.31 -3.51 0.43
CA LEU A 102 3.37 -2.94 -0.41
C LEU A 102 3.41 -3.62 -1.78
N ASP A 103 3.34 -4.94 -1.81
CA ASP A 103 3.37 -5.70 -3.07
C ASP A 103 2.10 -5.47 -3.91
N THR A 104 0.92 -5.43 -3.28
CA THR A 104 -0.33 -5.06 -3.98
C THR A 104 -0.30 -3.63 -4.49
N ASN A 105 0.23 -2.68 -3.72
CA ASN A 105 0.39 -1.30 -4.17
C ASN A 105 1.30 -1.22 -5.40
N GLN A 106 2.44 -1.91 -5.39
CA GLN A 106 3.36 -1.96 -6.53
C GLN A 106 2.70 -2.57 -7.78
N ARG A 107 1.93 -3.66 -7.61
CA ARG A 107 1.18 -4.27 -8.71
C ARG A 107 0.15 -3.31 -9.31
N LEU A 108 -0.61 -2.60 -8.47
CA LEU A 108 -1.60 -1.61 -8.91
C LEU A 108 -0.95 -0.42 -9.64
N LEU A 109 0.23 0.03 -9.20
CA LEU A 109 0.97 1.10 -9.89
C LEU A 109 1.40 0.69 -11.31
N ILE A 110 1.87 -0.55 -11.47
CA ILE A 110 2.24 -1.10 -12.79
C ILE A 110 1.01 -1.15 -13.71
N GLU A 111 -0.12 -1.64 -13.20
CA GLU A 111 -1.37 -1.71 -13.95
C GLU A 111 -1.87 -0.31 -14.34
N LEU A 112 -1.81 0.65 -13.42
CA LEU A 112 -2.16 2.04 -13.68
C LEU A 112 -1.31 2.63 -14.81
N HIS A 113 0.02 2.44 -14.78
CA HIS A 113 0.90 2.89 -15.85
C HIS A 113 0.54 2.26 -17.20
N HIS A 114 0.23 0.96 -17.22
CA HIS A 114 -0.20 0.29 -18.43
C HIS A 114 -1.52 0.87 -18.98
N MET A 115 -2.47 1.19 -18.10
CA MET A 115 -3.74 1.83 -18.47
C MET A 115 -3.57 3.24 -18.99
N ILE A 116 -2.70 4.04 -18.38
CA ILE A 116 -2.36 5.39 -18.88
C ILE A 116 -1.78 5.29 -20.30
N ALA A 117 -0.83 4.39 -20.52
CA ALA A 117 -0.21 4.20 -21.84
C ALA A 117 -1.23 3.74 -22.90
N LYS A 118 -2.09 2.78 -22.55
CA LYS A 118 -3.16 2.30 -23.44
C LYS A 118 -4.16 3.42 -23.75
N HIS A 119 -4.57 4.19 -22.76
CA HIS A 119 -5.48 5.32 -22.95
C HIS A 119 -4.87 6.37 -23.88
N ALA A 120 -3.60 6.75 -23.66
CA ALA A 120 -2.89 7.69 -24.53
C ALA A 120 -2.82 7.19 -25.99
N ARG A 121 -2.65 5.89 -26.20
CA ARG A 121 -2.72 5.28 -27.53
C ARG A 121 -4.10 5.42 -28.16
N ILE A 122 -5.16 5.06 -27.42
CA ILE A 122 -6.54 5.15 -27.91
C ILE A 122 -6.89 6.60 -28.27
N VAL A 123 -6.52 7.58 -27.43
CA VAL A 123 -6.76 9.00 -27.71
C VAL A 123 -6.11 9.43 -29.03
N ARG A 124 -4.85 9.02 -29.28
CA ARG A 124 -4.16 9.31 -30.55
C ARG A 124 -4.85 8.66 -31.75
N GLU A 125 -5.20 7.39 -31.65
CA GLU A 125 -5.91 6.67 -32.73
C GLU A 125 -7.27 7.30 -33.00
N ASN A 126 -7.99 7.70 -31.96
CA ASN A 126 -9.30 8.34 -32.08
C ASN A 126 -9.21 9.75 -32.69
N ALA A 127 -8.14 10.50 -32.42
CA ALA A 127 -7.88 11.77 -33.09
C ALA A 127 -7.62 11.57 -34.60
N LYS A 128 -6.77 10.59 -34.95
CA LYS A 128 -6.47 10.23 -36.34
C LYS A 128 -7.73 9.82 -37.11
N LEU A 129 -8.59 8.99 -36.52
CA LEU A 129 -9.85 8.58 -37.15
C LEU A 129 -10.82 9.75 -37.34
N ARG A 130 -10.84 10.73 -36.42
CA ARG A 130 -11.66 11.94 -36.59
C ARG A 130 -11.17 12.83 -37.72
N GLU A 131 -9.86 12.95 -37.87
CA GLU A 131 -9.23 13.68 -38.98
C GLU A 131 -9.58 12.99 -40.31
N GLU A 132 -9.35 11.68 -40.43
CA GLU A 132 -9.69 10.91 -41.63
C GLU A 132 -11.19 11.00 -41.98
N ALA A 133 -12.07 10.94 -40.98
CA ALA A 133 -13.50 11.10 -41.19
C ALA A 133 -13.88 12.51 -41.68
N ALA A 134 -13.25 13.55 -41.15
CA ALA A 134 -13.46 14.93 -41.60
C ALA A 134 -12.98 15.14 -43.05
N ASP A 135 -11.83 14.57 -43.41
CA ASP A 135 -11.31 14.61 -44.79
C ASP A 135 -12.24 13.89 -45.77
N LEU A 136 -12.74 12.70 -45.41
CA LEU A 136 -13.71 11.98 -46.24
C LEU A 136 -15.02 12.73 -46.39
N GLN A 137 -15.52 13.35 -45.32
CA GLN A 137 -16.73 14.18 -45.39
C GLN A 137 -16.54 15.37 -46.33
N LYS A 138 -15.41 16.07 -46.22
CA LYS A 138 -15.06 17.20 -47.10
C LYS A 138 -15.05 16.79 -48.57
N ARG A 139 -14.47 15.62 -48.89
CA ARG A 139 -14.45 15.08 -50.25
C ARG A 139 -15.82 14.71 -50.78
N LEU A 140 -16.71 14.20 -49.93
CA LEU A 140 -18.08 13.89 -50.30
C LEU A 140 -18.84 15.19 -50.63
N ASP A 141 -18.71 16.19 -49.75
CA ASP A 141 -19.34 17.50 -49.94
C ASP A 141 -18.83 18.19 -51.22
N GLU A 142 -17.55 18.06 -51.56
CA GLU A 142 -16.98 18.56 -52.82
C GLU A 142 -17.59 17.87 -54.06
N MET A 143 -17.81 16.55 -54.02
CA MET A 143 -18.44 15.82 -55.12
C MET A 143 -19.92 16.18 -55.30
N ASP A 144 -20.66 16.36 -54.21
CA ASP A 144 -22.08 16.76 -54.24
C ASP A 144 -22.25 18.18 -54.84
N VAL A 145 -21.25 19.06 -54.71
CA VAL A 145 -21.27 20.41 -55.29
C VAL A 145 -21.00 20.39 -56.80
N GLU A 146 -20.07 19.55 -57.27
CA GLU A 146 -19.79 19.39 -58.71
C GLU A 146 -20.99 18.81 -59.48
N GLU A 147 -21.78 17.94 -58.85
CA GLU A 147 -23.02 17.39 -59.44
C GLU A 147 -24.12 18.44 -59.58
N ALA A 148 -24.19 19.42 -58.66
CA ALA A 148 -25.13 20.53 -58.74
C ALA A 148 -24.75 21.57 -59.82
N GLU A 149 -23.46 21.73 -60.13
CA GLU A 149 -22.97 22.66 -61.17
C GLU A 149 -23.05 22.06 -62.58
N ALA A 150 -23.06 20.73 -62.70
CA ALA A 150 -23.21 20.01 -63.98
C ALA A 150 -24.66 19.91 -64.51
N ALA A 151 -25.67 20.38 -63.76
CA ALA A 151 -27.05 20.44 -64.24
C ALA A 151 -27.18 21.47 -65.37
N PRO A 152 -27.72 21.10 -66.56
CA PRO A 152 -27.65 21.93 -67.75
C PRO A 152 -28.48 23.20 -67.57
N ARG A 153 -27.81 24.37 -67.64
CA ARG A 153 -28.48 25.67 -67.82
C ARG A 153 -29.23 25.61 -69.15
N THR A 154 -30.53 25.35 -69.11
CA THR A 154 -31.40 25.49 -70.27
C THR A 154 -31.33 26.94 -70.75
N PRO A 155 -31.03 27.22 -72.04
CA PRO A 155 -31.04 28.58 -72.54
C PRO A 155 -32.47 29.13 -72.47
N GLU A 156 -32.65 30.22 -71.73
CA GLU A 156 -33.85 31.07 -71.83
C GLU A 156 -33.96 31.56 -73.28
N VAL A 157 -34.98 31.09 -73.97
CA VAL A 157 -35.46 31.67 -75.23
C VAL A 157 -36.60 32.61 -74.86
N VAL A 158 -36.38 33.91 -75.06
CA VAL A 158 -37.22 34.91 -75.77
C VAL A 158 -36.61 36.30 -75.59
#